data_AF-A0A7K1FX05-F1
#
_entry.id   AF-A0A7K1FX05-F1
#
_cell.length_a   1.000
_cell.length_b   1.000
_cell.length_c   1.000
_cell.angle_alpha   90.00
_cell.angle_beta   90.00
_cell.angle_gamma   90.00
#
_symmetry.space_group_name_H-M   'P 1'
#
loop_
_entity.id
_entity.type
_entity.pdbx_description
1 polymer ?
#
loop_
_entity_poly.entity_id
_entity_poly.type
_entity_poly.pdbx_seq_one_letter_code
_entity_poly.pdbx_strand_id
1 'polypeptide(L)'
;MQKTTTLILIILFSLFISCKEKNNKVGNIPLKNVADDTKQIEAKITDNTIYPVYNLANNTTAIVVEIFDSGKNAEYEKIYTRINETDSLENDFYKHASLNVRKFEYYDTLGIVQLIKSKELEKEIKKIIEPKYYVYGTKGFSEVTVDEVVCRIDDCRENFIGLTFKNFDTAKNGKPILCSIKPLQLNYGKNYFAVQNKIQKMDDSLVYRYSDTDPTRVKVFANIGPAYFAYNDDFLWGKNSKLSKCKFPERRVLVQQKNNKFNTILLGGLDLYGLSCD
;
A
#
# COMPACT_ATOMS: atom_id res chain seq x y z
N MET A 1 -67.88 -48.53 6.88
CA MET A 1 -67.66 -47.33 7.75
C MET A 1 -66.77 -46.38 6.94
N GLN A 2 -67.26 -45.42 6.13
CA GLN A 2 -67.90 -44.13 6.48
C GLN A 2 -67.27 -43.50 7.73
N LYS A 3 -66.66 -42.30 7.75
CA LYS A 3 -66.97 -41.02 7.07
C LYS A 3 -65.67 -40.23 6.80
N THR A 4 -65.45 -39.65 5.62
CA THR A 4 -65.65 -38.22 5.26
C THR A 4 -65.14 -37.17 6.28
N THR A 5 -64.14 -36.37 5.90
CA THR A 5 -64.26 -34.90 5.92
C THR A 5 -63.25 -34.24 4.98
N THR A 6 -63.79 -33.55 3.97
CA THR A 6 -63.09 -32.61 3.09
C THR A 6 -63.05 -31.24 3.79
N LEU A 7 -61.93 -30.52 3.72
CA LEU A 7 -61.96 -29.06 3.87
C LEU A 7 -61.07 -28.43 2.78
N ILE A 8 -61.74 -27.81 1.83
CA ILE A 8 -61.19 -26.84 0.88
C ILE A 8 -61.31 -25.48 1.56
N LEU A 9 -60.22 -24.71 1.61
CA LEU A 9 -60.33 -23.25 1.55
C LEU A 9 -59.19 -22.66 0.70
N ILE A 10 -59.59 -22.27 -0.50
CA ILE A 10 -58.98 -21.27 -1.38
C ILE A 10 -58.90 -19.95 -0.60
N ILE A 11 -57.88 -19.10 -0.84
CA ILE A 11 -57.99 -17.62 -1.04
C ILE A 11 -56.61 -16.92 -1.09
N LEU A 12 -56.41 -16.19 -2.21
CA LEU A 12 -55.55 -15.00 -2.45
C LEU A 12 -54.01 -15.20 -2.41
N PHE A 13 -53.23 -15.12 -3.49
CA PHE A 13 -53.24 -14.14 -4.60
C PHE A 13 -53.25 -12.68 -4.14
N SER A 14 -52.20 -12.24 -3.42
CA SER A 14 -51.93 -10.80 -3.23
C SER A 14 -50.56 -10.50 -2.61
N LEU A 15 -49.46 -11.02 -3.16
CA LEU A 15 -48.13 -10.44 -2.93
C LEU A 15 -47.31 -10.34 -4.23
N PHE A 16 -47.96 -9.91 -5.33
CA PHE A 16 -47.28 -9.07 -6.31
C PHE A 16 -47.17 -7.66 -5.73
N ILE A 17 -46.33 -7.50 -4.70
CA ILE A 17 -45.88 -6.17 -4.29
C ILE A 17 -44.93 -5.70 -5.37
N SER A 18 -45.50 -4.90 -6.25
CA SER A 18 -44.85 -3.89 -7.07
C SER A 18 -43.69 -3.23 -6.32
N CYS A 19 -42.46 -3.69 -6.57
CA CYS A 19 -41.30 -2.82 -6.49
C CYS A 19 -41.39 -1.85 -7.66
N LYS A 20 -42.16 -0.78 -7.49
CA LYS A 20 -41.92 0.46 -8.21
C LYS A 20 -40.48 0.86 -7.92
N GLU A 21 -39.60 0.71 -8.90
CA GLU A 21 -38.32 1.42 -8.94
C GLU A 21 -38.61 2.90 -8.70
N LYS A 22 -38.29 3.36 -7.49
CA LYS A 22 -38.06 4.79 -7.27
C LYS A 22 -36.83 5.13 -8.10
N ASN A 23 -37.08 5.64 -9.30
CA ASN A 23 -36.13 6.47 -10.04
C ASN A 23 -35.79 7.67 -9.15
N ASN A 24 -34.84 7.49 -8.24
CA ASN A 24 -34.10 8.58 -7.67
C ASN A 24 -33.41 9.25 -8.85
N LYS A 25 -33.97 10.38 -9.28
CA LYS A 25 -33.25 11.34 -10.12
C LYS A 25 -31.93 11.61 -9.41
N VAL A 26 -30.87 10.98 -9.90
CA VAL A 26 -29.50 11.42 -9.65
C VAL A 26 -29.48 12.85 -10.19
N GLY A 27 -29.52 13.83 -9.29
CA GLY A 27 -29.38 15.22 -9.67
C GLY A 27 -28.11 15.33 -10.50
N ASN A 28 -28.23 15.83 -11.72
CA ASN A 28 -27.09 16.21 -12.54
C ASN A 28 -26.33 17.29 -11.76
N ILE A 29 -25.31 16.87 -11.02
CA ILE A 29 -24.32 17.79 -10.48
C ILE A 29 -23.66 18.45 -11.70
N PRO A 30 -23.64 19.78 -11.80
CA PRO A 30 -23.08 20.47 -12.95
C PRO A 30 -21.65 19.98 -13.19
N LEU A 31 -21.40 19.47 -14.41
CA LEU A 31 -20.11 18.90 -14.82
C LEU A 31 -18.93 19.86 -14.62
N LYS A 32 -19.15 21.16 -14.45
CA LYS A 32 -18.09 22.15 -14.21
C LYS A 32 -17.45 22.03 -12.81
N ASN A 33 -18.20 21.60 -11.79
CA ASN A 33 -17.71 21.56 -10.40
C ASN A 33 -16.80 20.35 -10.11
N VAL A 34 -17.03 19.20 -10.75
CA VAL A 34 -16.33 17.94 -10.42
C VAL A 34 -14.87 17.87 -10.93
N ALA A 35 -14.46 18.72 -11.90
CA ALA A 35 -13.07 18.72 -12.41
C ALA A 35 -12.12 19.48 -11.48
N ASP A 36 -12.60 20.56 -10.87
CA ASP A 36 -11.87 21.31 -9.85
C ASP A 36 -11.64 20.44 -8.60
N ASP A 37 -12.68 19.71 -8.18
CA ASP A 37 -12.63 18.84 -6.99
C ASP A 37 -11.56 17.73 -7.12
N THR A 38 -11.34 17.18 -8.32
CA THR A 38 -10.37 16.10 -8.54
C THR A 38 -8.93 16.60 -8.38
N LYS A 39 -8.58 17.71 -9.05
CA LYS A 39 -7.24 18.30 -8.95
C LYS A 39 -6.93 18.80 -7.54
N GLN A 40 -7.92 19.37 -6.85
CA GLN A 40 -7.76 19.80 -5.47
C GLN A 40 -7.50 18.62 -4.53
N ILE A 41 -8.19 17.49 -4.72
CA ILE A 41 -7.98 16.28 -3.94
C ILE A 41 -6.62 15.65 -4.24
N GLU A 42 -6.22 15.60 -5.52
CA GLU A 42 -4.88 15.14 -5.92
C GLU A 42 -3.80 15.98 -5.22
N ALA A 43 -3.88 17.31 -5.31
CA ALA A 43 -2.96 18.24 -4.65
C ALA A 43 -2.93 18.02 -3.13
N LYS A 44 -4.10 17.93 -2.48
CA LYS A 44 -4.19 17.66 -1.04
C LYS A 44 -3.53 16.34 -0.66
N ILE A 45 -3.61 15.31 -1.48
CA ILE A 45 -2.99 14.01 -1.21
C ILE A 45 -1.47 14.09 -1.44
N THR A 46 -1.04 14.73 -2.53
CA THR A 46 0.39 14.86 -2.88
C THR A 46 1.15 15.78 -1.94
N ASP A 47 0.52 16.84 -1.42
CA ASP A 47 1.09 17.77 -0.44
C ASP A 47 1.38 17.10 0.92
N ASN A 48 0.76 15.94 1.17
CA ASN A 48 0.84 15.22 2.44
C ASN A 48 1.91 14.11 2.45
N THR A 49 2.90 14.20 1.56
CA THR A 49 4.05 13.28 1.41
C THR A 49 3.75 11.87 1.90
N ILE A 50 3.16 11.07 1.01
CA ILE A 50 2.65 9.74 1.33
C ILE A 50 3.71 8.70 0.97
N TYR A 51 3.95 7.77 1.89
CA TYR A 51 4.90 6.67 1.71
C TYR A 51 4.21 5.32 1.92
N PRO A 52 4.65 4.27 1.19
CA PRO A 52 4.17 2.92 1.44
C PRO A 52 4.74 2.35 2.75
N VAL A 53 3.98 1.47 3.40
CA VAL A 53 4.36 0.89 4.71
C VAL A 53 4.32 -0.62 4.67
N TYR A 54 5.45 -1.29 4.80
CA TYR A 54 5.52 -2.75 4.61
C TYR A 54 5.94 -3.48 5.88
N ASN A 55 5.54 -4.74 5.98
CA ASN A 55 6.17 -5.69 6.90
C ASN A 55 7.39 -6.25 6.16
N LEU A 56 8.57 -5.71 6.43
CA LEU A 56 9.82 -6.11 5.79
C LEU A 56 10.31 -7.46 6.31
N ALA A 57 10.05 -7.76 7.58
CA ALA A 57 10.35 -9.02 8.23
C ALA A 57 9.27 -9.35 9.28
N ASN A 58 9.40 -10.48 9.97
CA ASN A 58 8.33 -11.01 10.84
C ASN A 58 7.91 -10.00 11.93
N ASN A 59 8.88 -9.25 12.47
CA ASN A 59 8.70 -8.25 13.51
C ASN A 59 9.10 -6.83 13.07
N THR A 60 9.33 -6.62 11.78
CA THR A 60 9.86 -5.36 11.24
C THR A 60 8.83 -4.77 10.30
N THR A 61 8.13 -3.74 10.77
CA THR A 61 7.27 -2.90 9.94
C THR A 61 7.96 -1.56 9.75
N ALA A 62 8.00 -1.07 8.50
CA ALA A 62 8.66 0.18 8.18
C ALA A 62 7.88 1.00 7.17
N ILE A 63 7.98 2.32 7.30
CA ILE A 63 7.72 3.26 6.22
C ILE A 63 8.88 3.12 5.24
N VAL A 64 8.58 2.88 3.97
CA VAL A 64 9.61 2.62 2.96
C VAL A 64 9.78 3.84 2.05
N VAL A 65 11.04 4.25 1.93
CA VAL A 65 11.49 5.31 1.04
C VAL A 65 12.39 4.66 -0.01
N GLU A 66 11.85 4.48 -1.21
CA GLU A 66 12.60 4.00 -2.37
C GLU A 66 13.71 5.00 -2.72
N ILE A 67 14.93 4.49 -2.93
CA ILE A 67 16.10 5.28 -3.32
C ILE A 67 16.52 4.87 -4.73
N PHE A 68 17.11 5.81 -5.48
CA PHE A 68 17.40 5.64 -6.92
C PHE A 68 16.16 5.59 -7.82
N ASP A 69 14.96 5.76 -7.26
CA ASP A 69 13.75 6.12 -8.02
C ASP A 69 13.64 7.65 -8.14
N SER A 70 13.32 8.10 -9.35
CA SER A 70 13.49 9.49 -9.78
C SER A 70 12.79 10.54 -8.89
N GLY A 71 13.54 11.57 -8.52
CA GLY A 71 13.03 12.91 -8.17
C GLY A 71 12.65 13.17 -6.71
N LYS A 72 11.74 12.40 -6.10
CA LYS A 72 11.11 12.81 -4.81
C LYS A 72 11.96 12.56 -3.57
N ASN A 73 12.88 11.61 -3.62
CA ASN A 73 13.67 11.16 -2.47
C ASN A 73 15.14 11.56 -2.59
N ALA A 74 15.46 12.57 -3.40
CA ALA A 74 16.84 12.98 -3.71
C ALA A 74 17.70 13.28 -2.48
N GLU A 75 17.11 13.79 -1.40
CA GLU A 75 17.86 14.03 -0.15
C GLU A 75 18.23 12.73 0.57
N TYR A 76 17.32 11.75 0.62
CA TYR A 76 17.60 10.41 1.16
C TYR A 76 18.70 9.72 0.35
N GLU A 77 18.60 9.79 -0.98
CA GLU A 77 19.60 9.23 -1.89
C GLU A 77 20.97 9.90 -1.71
N LYS A 78 21.03 11.23 -1.62
CA LYS A 78 22.28 11.96 -1.40
C LYS A 78 22.94 11.57 -0.08
N ILE A 79 22.16 11.41 1.00
CA ILE A 79 22.69 10.94 2.29
C ILE A 79 23.20 9.51 2.15
N TYR A 80 22.42 8.63 1.51
CA TYR A 80 22.80 7.25 1.28
C TYR A 80 24.12 7.15 0.50
N THR A 81 24.21 7.77 -0.68
CA THR A 81 25.38 7.69 -1.57
C THR A 81 26.65 8.13 -0.86
N ARG A 82 26.60 9.28 -0.16
CA ARG A 82 27.74 9.79 0.61
C ARG A 82 28.19 8.80 1.71
N ILE A 83 27.25 8.16 2.39
CA ILE A 83 27.57 7.23 3.48
C ILE A 83 28.05 5.89 2.90
N ASN A 84 27.49 5.43 1.78
CA ASN A 84 27.95 4.24 1.09
C ASN A 84 29.41 4.37 0.64
N GLU A 85 29.81 5.53 0.12
CA GLU A 85 31.21 5.81 -0.25
C GLU A 85 32.19 5.67 0.93
N THR A 86 31.77 5.97 2.17
CA THR A 86 32.64 5.95 3.36
C THR A 86 32.53 4.69 4.22
N ASP A 87 31.35 4.09 4.25
CA ASP A 87 30.99 2.98 5.13
C ASP A 87 30.80 1.67 4.36
N SER A 88 30.88 1.73 3.03
CA SER A 88 30.86 0.58 2.11
C SER A 88 29.63 -0.31 2.34
N LEU A 89 28.44 0.31 2.41
CA LEU A 89 27.17 -0.37 2.72
C LEU A 89 26.83 -1.47 1.70
N GLU A 90 27.21 -1.27 0.45
CA GLU A 90 27.02 -2.20 -0.67
C GLU A 90 28.03 -3.36 -0.70
N ASN A 91 29.11 -3.28 0.06
CA ASN A 91 30.26 -4.14 -0.15
C ASN A 91 30.01 -5.61 0.19
N ASP A 92 29.16 -5.91 1.18
CA ASP A 92 28.80 -7.30 1.49
C ASP A 92 27.91 -7.94 0.41
N PHE A 93 27.22 -7.13 -0.40
CA PHE A 93 26.41 -7.62 -1.52
C PHE A 93 27.27 -7.96 -2.73
N TYR A 94 28.23 -7.09 -3.07
CA TYR A 94 29.10 -7.28 -4.25
C TYR A 94 30.41 -8.02 -3.97
N LYS A 95 30.69 -8.36 -2.71
CA LYS A 95 31.89 -9.08 -2.27
C LYS A 95 33.18 -8.47 -2.83
N HIS A 96 33.36 -7.15 -2.73
CA HIS A 96 34.65 -6.57 -3.14
C HIS A 96 35.72 -7.00 -2.12
N ALA A 97 36.60 -7.89 -2.56
CA ALA A 97 37.67 -8.48 -1.76
C ALA A 97 38.68 -7.46 -1.17
N SER A 98 38.60 -6.19 -1.57
CA SER A 98 39.53 -5.12 -1.21
C SER A 98 39.07 -4.20 -0.07
N LEU A 99 37.83 -4.32 0.42
CA LEU A 99 37.27 -3.42 1.43
C LEU A 99 36.94 -4.19 2.72
N ASN A 100 37.89 -4.23 3.66
CA ASN A 100 37.71 -4.87 4.98
C ASN A 100 37.02 -3.99 6.02
N VAL A 101 36.54 -2.81 5.65
CA VAL A 101 35.93 -1.86 6.58
C VAL A 101 34.41 -1.99 6.51
N ARG A 102 33.84 -2.72 7.46
CA ARG A 102 32.39 -2.88 7.61
C ARG A 102 31.90 -2.02 8.78
N LYS A 103 31.08 -1.00 8.48
CA LYS A 103 30.50 -0.09 9.50
C LYS A 103 28.99 -0.22 9.66
N PHE A 104 28.44 -1.36 9.22
CA PHE A 104 27.03 -1.71 9.38
C PHE A 104 26.88 -3.10 10.00
N GLU A 105 25.73 -3.32 10.62
CA GLU A 105 25.31 -4.61 11.18
C GLU A 105 24.13 -5.18 10.37
N TYR A 106 24.02 -6.51 10.36
CA TYR A 106 22.82 -7.16 9.82
C TYR A 106 21.67 -6.97 10.80
N TYR A 107 20.57 -6.42 10.31
CA TYR A 107 19.34 -6.23 11.08
C TYR A 107 18.43 -7.45 10.98
N ASP A 108 18.21 -7.94 9.75
CA ASP A 108 17.50 -9.19 9.47
C ASP A 108 18.09 -9.83 8.21
N THR A 109 18.39 -11.13 8.28
CA THR A 109 18.91 -11.92 7.15
C THR A 109 18.04 -13.11 6.80
N LEU A 110 16.97 -13.36 7.56
CA LEU A 110 16.08 -14.51 7.43
C LEU A 110 14.82 -14.18 6.63
N GLY A 111 14.48 -12.89 6.51
CA GLY A 111 13.41 -12.40 5.65
C GLY A 111 13.68 -12.63 4.17
N ILE A 112 12.65 -12.41 3.33
CA ILE A 112 12.82 -12.40 1.87
C ILE A 112 13.80 -11.30 1.44
N VAL A 113 13.86 -10.22 2.22
CA VAL A 113 14.81 -9.14 2.08
C VAL A 113 15.85 -9.20 3.19
N GLN A 114 17.13 -9.01 2.84
CA GLN A 114 18.17 -8.73 3.82
C GLN A 114 18.14 -7.24 4.16
N LEU A 115 18.17 -6.94 5.46
CA LEU A 115 18.17 -5.60 6.01
C LEU A 115 19.46 -5.37 6.77
N ILE A 116 20.08 -4.21 6.56
CA ILE A 116 21.25 -3.77 7.29
C ILE A 116 20.96 -2.47 8.03
N LYS A 117 21.81 -2.17 9.01
CA LYS A 117 21.74 -0.95 9.81
C LYS A 117 23.11 -0.30 9.91
N SER A 118 23.20 0.98 9.58
CA SER A 118 24.39 1.81 9.80
C SER A 118 24.05 2.92 10.79
N LYS A 119 24.92 3.10 11.79
CA LYS A 119 24.74 4.15 12.81
C LYS A 119 24.85 5.55 12.22
N GLU A 120 25.76 5.76 11.27
CA GLU A 120 25.91 7.06 10.62
C GLU A 120 24.74 7.33 9.68
N LEU A 121 24.27 6.32 8.92
CA LEU A 121 23.08 6.45 8.09
C LEU A 121 21.86 6.81 8.93
N GLU A 122 21.62 6.08 10.02
CA GLU A 122 20.51 6.38 10.92
C GLU A 122 20.57 7.80 11.46
N LYS A 123 21.75 8.22 11.93
CA LYS A 123 21.96 9.57 12.48
C LYS A 123 21.68 10.66 11.47
N GLU A 124 22.12 10.52 10.22
CA GLU A 124 21.90 11.54 9.18
C GLU A 124 20.45 11.54 8.69
N ILE A 125 19.83 10.38 8.49
CA ILE A 125 18.42 10.28 8.10
C ILE A 125 17.51 10.84 9.20
N LYS A 126 17.80 10.57 10.49
CA LYS A 126 17.02 11.12 11.60
C LYS A 126 17.00 12.66 11.67
N LYS A 127 17.88 13.37 10.95
CA LYS A 127 17.86 14.84 10.89
C LYS A 127 16.82 15.39 9.91
N ILE A 128 16.41 14.60 8.92
CA ILE A 128 15.55 15.05 7.82
C ILE A 128 14.13 14.46 7.87
N ILE A 129 13.93 13.41 8.66
CA ILE A 129 12.60 12.80 8.85
C ILE A 129 11.72 13.66 9.74
N GLU A 130 10.41 13.48 9.58
CA GLU A 130 9.42 14.07 10.47
C GLU A 130 9.48 13.40 11.85
N PRO A 131 9.21 14.14 12.94
CA PRO A 131 9.20 13.58 14.29
C PRO A 131 8.08 12.54 14.48
N LYS A 132 7.04 12.59 13.64
CA LYS A 132 5.91 11.68 13.68
C LYS A 132 5.28 11.47 12.31
N TYR A 133 4.66 10.31 12.16
CA TYR A 133 3.93 9.91 10.96
C TYR A 133 2.55 9.37 11.34
N TYR A 134 1.59 9.51 10.43
CA TYR A 134 0.27 8.90 10.57
C TYR A 134 0.21 7.66 9.70
N VAL A 135 0.27 6.47 10.30
CA VAL A 135 0.21 5.19 9.58
C VAL A 135 -1.23 4.73 9.49
N TYR A 136 -1.71 4.54 8.26
CA TYR A 136 -3.05 4.04 7.94
C TYR A 136 -2.99 2.55 7.67
N GLY A 137 -3.75 1.78 8.44
CA GLY A 137 -3.97 0.36 8.24
C GLY A 137 -5.33 0.06 7.63
N THR A 138 -5.62 -1.22 7.42
CA THR A 138 -6.86 -1.65 6.76
C THR A 138 -8.17 -1.33 7.49
N LYS A 139 -8.13 -0.90 8.76
CA LYS A 139 -9.31 -0.62 9.59
C LYS A 139 -9.28 0.75 10.28
N GLY A 140 -8.15 1.43 10.28
CA GLY A 140 -7.93 2.64 11.08
C GLY A 140 -6.52 3.15 10.94
N PHE A 141 -6.13 4.13 11.73
CA PHE A 141 -4.78 4.69 11.69
C PHE A 141 -4.26 4.97 13.10
N SER A 142 -2.95 5.16 13.22
CA SER A 142 -2.33 5.64 14.45
C SER A 142 -1.14 6.51 14.13
N GLU A 143 -0.87 7.44 15.04
CA GLU A 143 0.37 8.20 15.06
C GLU A 143 1.50 7.27 15.52
N VAL A 144 2.65 7.33 14.85
CA VAL A 144 3.85 6.58 15.18
C VAL A 144 5.07 7.49 15.12
N THR A 145 6.11 7.10 15.84
CA THR A 145 7.44 7.70 15.75
C THR A 145 8.40 6.68 15.16
N VAL A 146 9.40 7.17 14.42
CA VAL A 146 10.46 6.32 13.89
C VAL A 146 11.34 5.84 15.04
N ASP A 147 11.61 4.54 15.07
CA ASP A 147 12.45 3.89 16.06
C ASP A 147 13.88 3.75 15.54
N GLU A 148 14.06 2.94 14.50
CA GLU A 148 15.35 2.66 13.86
C GLU A 148 15.29 2.92 12.35
N VAL A 149 16.44 3.22 11.76
CA VAL A 149 16.59 3.32 10.30
C VAL A 149 17.36 2.11 9.81
N VAL A 150 16.76 1.38 8.87
CA VAL A 150 17.37 0.24 8.19
C VAL A 150 17.45 0.53 6.69
N CYS A 151 18.30 -0.18 5.98
CA CYS A 151 18.28 -0.15 4.52
C CYS A 151 18.38 -1.54 3.93
N ARG A 152 17.87 -1.65 2.71
CA ARG A 152 18.00 -2.81 1.84
C ARG A 152 18.73 -2.35 0.59
N ILE A 153 19.79 -3.08 0.26
CA ILE A 153 20.54 -2.88 -0.99
C ILE A 153 20.68 -4.20 -1.72
N ASP A 154 20.33 -4.23 -3.01
CA ASP A 154 20.27 -5.43 -3.83
C ASP A 154 20.24 -5.03 -5.32
N ASP A 155 21.19 -5.49 -6.13
CA ASP A 155 21.23 -5.14 -7.57
C ASP A 155 20.00 -5.58 -8.35
N CYS A 156 19.35 -6.65 -7.89
CA CYS A 156 18.25 -7.23 -8.63
C CYS A 156 16.90 -6.79 -8.07
N ARG A 157 16.84 -6.17 -6.90
CA ARG A 157 15.59 -5.90 -6.17
C ARG A 157 15.53 -4.47 -5.69
N GLU A 158 14.35 -4.04 -5.24
CA GLU A 158 14.15 -2.65 -4.85
C GLU A 158 15.12 -2.21 -3.74
N ASN A 159 15.80 -1.09 -3.97
CA ASN A 159 16.70 -0.45 -3.03
C ASN A 159 15.92 0.58 -2.21
N PHE A 160 16.01 0.50 -0.89
CA PHE A 160 15.23 1.40 -0.05
C PHE A 160 15.84 1.68 1.31
N ILE A 161 15.41 2.80 1.89
CA ILE A 161 15.53 3.12 3.31
C ILE A 161 14.20 2.79 4.00
N GLY A 162 14.27 1.99 5.07
CA GLY A 162 13.15 1.64 5.92
C GLY A 162 13.19 2.42 7.24
N LEU A 163 12.17 3.23 7.49
CA LEU A 163 11.96 3.89 8.77
C LEU A 163 11.06 3.00 9.63
N THR A 164 11.67 2.21 10.51
CA THR A 164 10.93 1.27 11.35
C THR A 164 10.13 2.00 12.43
N PHE A 165 9.03 1.40 12.87
CA PHE A 165 8.25 1.91 13.99
C PHE A 165 7.69 0.76 14.82
N LYS A 166 7.41 1.04 16.09
CA LYS A 166 6.86 0.08 17.05
C LYS A 166 5.42 0.44 17.45
N ASN A 167 4.77 -0.47 18.16
CA ASN A 167 3.50 -0.24 18.86
C ASN A 167 2.29 0.12 17.97
N PHE A 168 2.33 -0.23 16.67
CA PHE A 168 1.14 -0.13 15.83
C PHE A 168 0.13 -1.23 16.19
N ASP A 169 -0.99 -0.84 16.79
CA ASP A 169 -2.05 -1.77 17.20
C ASP A 169 -2.76 -2.36 15.97
N THR A 170 -2.31 -3.55 15.56
CA THR A 170 -2.90 -4.26 14.42
C THR A 170 -4.27 -4.87 14.71
N ALA A 171 -4.64 -5.06 15.98
CA ALA A 171 -5.96 -5.53 16.36
C ALA A 171 -7.00 -4.44 16.09
N LYS A 172 -6.68 -3.21 16.50
CA LYS A 172 -7.49 -2.01 16.28
C LYS A 172 -7.46 -1.52 14.82
N ASN A 173 -6.26 -1.31 14.27
CA ASN A 173 -6.08 -0.59 13.00
C ASN A 173 -5.93 -1.51 11.78
N GLY A 174 -5.84 -2.83 11.97
CA GLY A 174 -5.64 -3.78 10.89
C GLY A 174 -4.17 -3.86 10.45
N LYS A 175 -3.94 -4.16 9.16
CA LYS A 175 -2.58 -4.27 8.60
C LYS A 175 -2.11 -2.89 8.12
N PRO A 176 -0.91 -2.41 8.45
CA PRO A 176 -0.42 -1.09 8.04
C PRO A 176 -0.18 -1.04 6.52
N ILE A 177 -0.63 0.03 5.87
CA ILE A 177 -0.71 0.15 4.41
C ILE A 177 0.15 1.29 3.84
N LEU A 178 -0.11 2.51 4.31
CA LEU A 178 0.50 3.74 3.84
C LEU A 178 0.71 4.64 5.07
N CYS A 179 1.55 5.67 4.96
CA CYS A 179 1.59 6.74 5.93
C CYS A 179 1.59 8.10 5.26
N SER A 180 1.35 9.15 6.04
CA SER A 180 1.50 10.54 5.64
C SER A 180 2.12 11.35 6.77
N ILE A 181 2.70 12.49 6.43
CA ILE A 181 3.28 13.43 7.41
C ILE A 181 2.21 14.26 8.16
N LYS A 182 1.03 14.41 7.55
CA LYS A 182 -0.15 15.10 8.13
C LYS A 182 -1.36 14.18 8.12
N PRO A 183 -2.29 14.31 9.08
CA PRO A 183 -3.42 13.38 9.18
C PRO A 183 -4.40 13.56 8.00
N LEU A 184 -4.78 12.44 7.41
CA LEU A 184 -5.79 12.34 6.36
C LEU A 184 -7.09 11.81 6.98
N GLN A 185 -8.19 12.50 6.70
CA GLN A 185 -9.52 12.04 7.09
C GLN A 185 -10.00 10.97 6.10
N LEU A 186 -9.59 9.74 6.34
CA LEU A 186 -9.99 8.58 5.54
C LEU A 186 -11.36 8.06 5.96
N ASN A 187 -12.20 7.77 4.97
CA ASN A 187 -13.41 6.98 5.19
C ASN A 187 -13.06 5.51 5.04
N TYR A 188 -13.21 4.73 6.11
CA TYR A 188 -13.03 3.28 6.09
C TYR A 188 -14.37 2.61 5.80
N GLY A 189 -14.42 1.76 4.78
CA GLY A 189 -15.64 1.13 4.31
C GLY A 189 -15.47 -0.37 4.12
N LYS A 190 -16.57 -1.12 4.29
CA LYS A 190 -16.62 -2.58 4.01
C LYS A 190 -17.12 -2.90 2.60
N ASN A 191 -17.60 -1.91 1.85
CA ASN A 191 -18.32 -2.12 0.57
C ASN A 191 -17.61 -1.43 -0.61
N TYR A 192 -16.36 -1.79 -0.89
CA TYR A 192 -15.62 -1.31 -2.05
C TYR A 192 -15.59 -2.29 -3.23
N PHE A 193 -16.39 -3.36 -3.21
CA PHE A 193 -16.36 -4.40 -4.25
C PHE A 193 -16.54 -3.86 -5.68
N ALA A 194 -17.48 -2.92 -5.88
CA ALA A 194 -17.72 -2.35 -7.20
C ALA A 194 -16.51 -1.56 -7.74
N VAL A 195 -15.85 -0.77 -6.89
CA VAL A 195 -14.67 0.00 -7.29
C VAL A 195 -13.44 -0.91 -7.43
N GLN A 196 -13.27 -1.88 -6.54
CA GLN A 196 -12.22 -2.90 -6.64
C GLN A 196 -12.30 -3.67 -7.95
N ASN A 197 -13.49 -4.10 -8.36
CA ASN A 197 -13.66 -4.79 -9.64
C ASN A 197 -13.30 -3.91 -10.84
N LYS A 198 -13.52 -2.60 -10.76
CA LYS A 198 -13.10 -1.66 -11.82
C LYS A 198 -11.59 -1.50 -11.85
N ILE A 199 -10.95 -1.34 -10.70
CA ILE A 199 -9.48 -1.24 -10.59
C ILE A 199 -8.83 -2.55 -11.05
N GLN A 200 -9.37 -3.71 -10.64
CA GLN A 200 -8.86 -5.01 -11.05
C GLN A 200 -8.94 -5.19 -12.57
N LYS A 201 -10.07 -4.82 -13.20
CA LYS A 201 -10.19 -4.87 -14.67
C LYS A 201 -9.18 -3.97 -15.40
N MET A 202 -8.85 -2.83 -14.81
CA MET A 202 -7.80 -1.95 -15.32
C MET A 202 -6.43 -2.63 -15.20
N ASP A 203 -6.12 -3.21 -14.03
CA ASP A 203 -4.87 -3.93 -13.81
C ASP A 203 -4.72 -5.15 -14.74
N ASP A 204 -5.79 -5.94 -14.92
CA ASP A 204 -5.83 -7.12 -15.81
C ASP A 204 -5.61 -6.75 -17.29
N SER A 205 -5.80 -5.47 -17.66
CA SER A 205 -5.54 -4.98 -19.02
C SER A 205 -4.09 -4.55 -19.25
N LEU A 206 -3.28 -4.49 -18.21
CA LEU A 206 -1.86 -4.12 -18.28
C LEU A 206 -1.01 -5.39 -18.43
N VAL A 207 -0.47 -5.61 -19.65
CA VAL A 207 0.34 -6.79 -20.02
C VAL A 207 1.65 -6.93 -19.22
N TYR A 208 2.11 -5.86 -18.56
CA TYR A 208 3.45 -5.80 -17.96
C TYR A 208 3.50 -6.03 -16.45
N ARG A 209 2.36 -6.23 -15.78
CA ARG A 209 2.44 -6.62 -14.37
C ARG A 209 2.98 -8.05 -14.31
N TYR A 210 3.63 -8.45 -13.22
CA TYR A 210 3.88 -9.86 -12.88
C TYR A 210 2.58 -10.71 -12.78
N SER A 211 1.46 -10.21 -13.31
CA SER A 211 0.05 -10.61 -13.24
C SER A 211 -0.22 -12.01 -13.74
N ASP A 212 0.62 -12.56 -14.61
CA ASP A 212 0.45 -13.94 -15.06
C ASP A 212 0.78 -14.92 -13.93
N THR A 213 1.48 -14.47 -12.88
CA THR A 213 1.94 -15.31 -11.76
C THR A 213 1.54 -14.82 -10.36
N ASP A 214 1.13 -13.55 -10.19
CA ASP A 214 0.65 -13.03 -8.90
C ASP A 214 -0.89 -13.00 -8.82
N PRO A 215 -1.54 -13.95 -8.10
CA PRO A 215 -3.00 -13.99 -7.95
C PRO A 215 -3.53 -12.95 -6.95
N THR A 216 -2.68 -12.08 -6.39
CA THR A 216 -3.06 -11.14 -5.33
C THR A 216 -3.86 -9.99 -5.89
N ARG A 217 -5.19 -10.07 -5.72
CA ARG A 217 -6.14 -9.07 -6.19
C ARG A 217 -6.08 -7.78 -5.39
N VAL A 218 -6.45 -6.69 -6.07
CA VAL A 218 -6.56 -5.37 -5.46
C VAL A 218 -7.66 -5.33 -4.41
N LYS A 219 -7.35 -4.68 -3.29
CA LYS A 219 -8.28 -4.39 -2.21
C LYS A 219 -8.26 -2.90 -1.94
N VAL A 220 -9.43 -2.30 -1.77
CA VAL A 220 -9.57 -0.91 -1.36
C VAL A 220 -9.95 -0.91 0.11
N PHE A 221 -9.23 -0.17 0.94
CA PHE A 221 -9.49 -0.12 2.38
C PHE A 221 -10.12 1.20 2.82
N ALA A 222 -9.90 2.27 2.07
CA ALA A 222 -10.43 3.58 2.39
C ALA A 222 -10.56 4.49 1.16
N ASN A 223 -11.27 5.61 1.32
CA ASN A 223 -11.37 6.67 0.32
C ASN A 223 -11.50 8.08 0.91
N ILE A 224 -11.15 9.09 0.11
CA ILE A 224 -11.47 10.51 0.33
C ILE A 224 -12.10 11.03 -0.97
N GLY A 225 -13.41 11.26 -0.99
CA GLY A 225 -14.12 11.61 -2.23
C GLY A 225 -13.85 10.56 -3.33
N PRO A 226 -13.42 10.96 -4.54
CA PRO A 226 -13.08 10.06 -5.64
C PRO A 226 -11.69 9.40 -5.53
N ALA A 227 -10.88 9.72 -4.51
CA ALA A 227 -9.59 9.10 -4.28
C ALA A 227 -9.72 7.83 -3.43
N TYR A 228 -9.27 6.70 -3.96
CA TYR A 228 -9.31 5.40 -3.33
C TYR A 228 -7.91 4.93 -2.96
N PHE A 229 -7.78 4.44 -1.72
CA PHE A 229 -6.55 3.90 -1.17
C PHE A 229 -6.60 2.38 -1.26
N ALA A 230 -5.66 1.82 -2.01
CA ALA A 230 -5.68 0.43 -2.42
C ALA A 230 -4.35 -0.26 -2.17
N TYR A 231 -4.40 -1.59 -2.09
CA TYR A 231 -3.23 -2.44 -1.97
C TYR A 231 -3.46 -3.80 -2.62
N ASN A 232 -2.35 -4.43 -3.02
CA ASN A 232 -2.29 -5.83 -3.42
C ASN A 232 -1.25 -6.47 -2.51
N ASP A 233 -1.70 -7.13 -1.45
CA ASP A 233 -0.80 -7.78 -0.47
C ASP A 233 -1.59 -8.88 0.28
N ASP A 234 -0.94 -9.99 0.55
CA ASP A 234 -1.42 -11.06 1.44
C ASP A 234 -0.84 -10.94 2.86
N PHE A 235 0.12 -10.03 3.06
CA PHE A 235 0.85 -9.75 4.28
C PHE A 235 1.68 -10.92 4.81
N LEU A 236 2.01 -11.87 3.93
CA LEU A 236 2.77 -13.06 4.28
C LEU A 236 4.24 -12.95 3.88
N TRP A 237 4.60 -12.21 2.84
CA TRP A 237 5.97 -12.18 2.31
C TRP A 237 7.05 -11.84 3.37
N GLY A 238 6.80 -10.85 4.23
CA GLY A 238 7.71 -10.48 5.32
C GLY A 238 7.71 -11.46 6.50
N LYS A 239 6.70 -12.34 6.61
CA LYS A 239 6.55 -13.28 7.73
C LYS A 239 6.99 -14.69 7.37
N ASN A 240 6.54 -15.15 6.20
CA ASN A 240 6.81 -16.45 5.63
C ASN A 240 6.68 -16.36 4.10
N SER A 241 7.79 -16.04 3.44
CA SER A 241 7.86 -15.88 1.99
C SER A 241 7.42 -17.11 1.20
N LYS A 242 7.59 -18.32 1.75
CA LYS A 242 7.17 -19.58 1.12
C LYS A 242 5.65 -19.73 1.04
N LEU A 243 4.90 -19.06 1.93
CA LEU A 243 3.43 -19.06 1.93
C LEU A 243 2.83 -17.87 1.18
N SER A 244 3.65 -16.87 0.86
CA SER A 244 3.22 -15.70 0.12
C SER A 244 2.92 -16.06 -1.33
N LYS A 245 1.71 -15.74 -1.76
CA LYS A 245 1.34 -15.73 -3.18
C LYS A 245 1.62 -14.38 -3.82
N CYS A 246 1.69 -13.32 -2.99
CA CYS A 246 2.08 -11.99 -3.44
C CYS A 246 3.58 -11.96 -3.75
N LYS A 247 3.89 -11.51 -4.97
CA LYS A 247 5.26 -11.35 -5.49
C LYS A 247 5.66 -9.88 -5.55
N PHE A 248 4.68 -9.01 -5.80
CA PHE A 248 4.90 -7.59 -5.94
C PHE A 248 3.87 -6.83 -5.07
N PRO A 249 4.13 -6.68 -3.76
CA PRO A 249 3.20 -5.99 -2.88
C PRO A 249 3.14 -4.52 -3.26
N GLU A 250 1.95 -4.05 -3.62
CA GLU A 250 1.73 -2.67 -4.04
C GLU A 250 0.85 -1.90 -3.06
N ARG A 251 1.09 -0.59 -3.00
CA ARG A 251 0.33 0.41 -2.27
C ARG A 251 0.03 1.56 -3.20
N ARG A 252 -1.25 1.87 -3.36
CA ARG A 252 -1.73 2.77 -4.42
C ARG A 252 -2.72 3.78 -3.90
N VAL A 253 -2.66 4.98 -4.46
CA VAL A 253 -3.73 5.95 -4.38
C VAL A 253 -4.19 6.26 -5.79
N LEU A 254 -5.46 5.95 -6.06
CA LEU A 254 -6.07 6.11 -7.37
C LEU A 254 -7.23 7.09 -7.29
N VAL A 255 -7.25 8.07 -8.18
CA VAL A 255 -8.34 9.05 -8.26
C VAL A 255 -9.24 8.72 -9.44
N GLN A 256 -10.51 8.44 -9.15
CA GLN A 256 -11.51 8.16 -10.16
C GLN A 256 -11.89 9.43 -10.92
N GLN A 257 -11.66 9.42 -12.23
CA GLN A 257 -11.99 10.48 -13.15
C GLN A 257 -13.45 10.37 -13.61
N LYS A 258 -13.99 11.45 -14.19
CA LYS A 258 -15.41 11.52 -14.63
C LYS A 258 -15.80 10.47 -15.66
N ASN A 259 -14.85 10.04 -16.48
CA ASN A 259 -15.04 8.99 -17.49
C ASN A 259 -14.95 7.56 -16.89
N ASN A 260 -14.99 7.43 -15.56
CA ASN A 260 -14.79 6.19 -14.81
C ASN A 260 -13.41 5.53 -14.98
N LYS A 261 -12.43 6.23 -15.56
CA LYS A 261 -11.02 5.81 -15.53
C LYS A 261 -10.38 6.21 -14.21
N PHE A 262 -9.26 5.59 -13.87
CA PHE A 262 -8.47 5.97 -12.70
C PHE A 262 -7.18 6.63 -13.13
N ASN A 263 -6.80 7.68 -12.41
CA ASN A 263 -5.46 8.25 -12.44
C ASN A 263 -4.71 7.76 -11.21
N THR A 264 -3.52 7.20 -11.39
CA THR A 264 -2.67 6.77 -10.26
C THR A 264 -1.79 7.94 -9.85
N ILE A 265 -1.99 8.45 -8.63
CA ILE A 265 -1.18 9.58 -8.10
C ILE A 265 -0.10 9.12 -7.12
N LEU A 266 -0.23 7.90 -6.61
CA LEU A 266 0.81 7.21 -5.88
C LEU A 266 0.79 5.74 -6.24
N LEU A 267 1.96 5.21 -6.55
CA LEU A 267 2.27 3.81 -6.67
C LEU A 267 3.57 3.60 -5.91
N GLY A 268 3.52 2.87 -4.80
CA GLY A 268 4.70 2.29 -4.17
C GLY A 268 4.59 0.79 -4.32
N GLY A 269 5.64 0.13 -4.79
CA GLY A 269 5.65 -1.30 -5.04
C GLY A 269 7.05 -1.83 -4.78
N LEU A 270 7.16 -2.97 -4.09
CA LEU A 270 8.47 -3.58 -3.87
C LEU A 270 8.67 -4.74 -4.81
N ASP A 271 9.73 -4.67 -5.62
CA ASP A 271 10.23 -5.86 -6.30
C ASP A 271 10.93 -6.77 -5.29
N LEU A 272 10.23 -7.84 -4.91
CA LEU A 272 10.74 -8.86 -4.01
C LEU A 272 11.33 -10.08 -4.73
N TYR A 273 11.10 -10.20 -6.04
CA TYR A 273 11.55 -11.35 -6.82
C TYR A 273 13.00 -11.17 -7.24
N GLY A 274 13.29 -9.97 -7.72
CA GLY A 274 14.56 -9.64 -8.33
C GLY A 274 14.83 -10.40 -9.59
N LEU A 275 13.83 -10.44 -10.46
CA LEU A 275 14.07 -10.84 -11.83
C LEU A 275 15.04 -9.82 -12.42
N SER A 276 16.05 -10.32 -13.13
CA SER A 276 17.04 -9.46 -13.77
C SER A 276 16.32 -8.42 -14.62
N CYS A 277 16.63 -7.15 -14.42
CA CYS A 277 16.40 -6.15 -15.45
C CYS A 277 17.23 -6.59 -16.66
N ASP A 278 16.55 -7.06 -17.72
CA ASP A 278 17.20 -7.31 -19.01
C ASP A 278 17.80 -6.03 -19.60
#